data_AF-A0A699WR07-F1
#
_entry.id   AF-A0A699WR07-F1
#
_cell.length_a   1.000
_cell.length_b   1.000
_cell.length_c   1.000
_cell.angle_alpha   90.00
_cell.angle_beta   90.00
_cell.angle_gamma   90.00
#
_symmetry.space_group_name_H-M   'P 1'
#
loop_
_entity.id
_entity.type
_entity.pdbx_description
1 polymer ?
#
loop_
_entity_poly.entity_id
_entity_poly.type
_entity_poly.pdbx_seq_one_letter_code
_entity_poly.pdbx_strand_id
1 'polypeptide(L)' 'MRKGEKFVWTDEREESFEELKRRLLSALILTLPSGSGGFQIYSDASKK' A
#
# COMPACT_ATOMS: atom_id res chain seq x y z
N MET A 1 18.51 -2.70 2.17
CA MET A 1 18.65 -3.97 1.42
C MET A 1 19.45 -3.69 0.17
N ARG A 2 20.50 -4.49 -0.08
CA ARG A 2 21.31 -4.33 -1.29
C ARG A 2 20.91 -5.38 -2.32
N LYS A 3 20.97 -5.02 -3.60
CA LYS A 3 20.74 -5.96 -4.70
C LYS A 3 21.76 -7.09 -4.62
N GLY A 4 21.29 -8.33 -4.63
CA GLY A 4 22.14 -9.53 -4.54
C GLY A 4 22.30 -10.12 -3.13
N GLU A 5 21.81 -9.45 -2.09
CA GLU A 5 21.70 -10.06 -0.75
C GLU A 5 20.53 -11.05 -0.70
N LYS A 6 20.74 -12.19 -0.05
CA LYS A 6 19.66 -13.17 0.18
C LYS A 6 18.64 -12.54 1.12
N PHE A 7 17.40 -12.41 0.64
CA PHE A 7 16.30 -12.01 1.49
C PHE A 7 15.92 -13.19 2.40
N VAL A 8 15.91 -12.95 3.72
CA VAL A 8 15.47 -13.93 4.70
C VAL A 8 13.99 -13.70 4.96
N TRP A 9 13.18 -14.67 4.60
CA TRP A 9 11.76 -14.69 4.93
C TRP A 9 11.61 -15.15 6.39
N THR A 10 10.94 -14.35 7.21
CA THR A 10 10.61 -14.69 8.60
C THR A 10 9.14 -14.46 8.85
N ASP A 11 8.63 -14.98 9.96
CA ASP A 11 7.22 -14.86 10.34
C ASP A 11 6.76 -13.40 10.42
N GLU A 12 7.56 -12.50 10.99
CA GLU A 12 7.29 -11.04 11.01
C GLU A 12 7.10 -10.42 9.61
N ARG A 13 7.84 -10.92 8.61
CA ARG A 13 7.75 -10.43 7.21
C ARG A 13 6.52 -11.01 6.52
N GLU A 14 6.17 -12.26 6.81
CA GLU A 14 4.91 -12.86 6.35
C GLU A 14 3.72 -12.09 6.90
N GLU A 15 3.69 -11.79 8.20
CA GLU A 15 2.59 -11.03 8.83
C GLU A 15 2.43 -9.64 8.18
N SER A 16 3.55 -8.93 7.96
CA SER A 16 3.54 -7.64 7.25
C SER A 16 3.04 -7.75 5.81
N PHE A 17 3.36 -8.85 5.13
CA PHE A 17 2.94 -9.10 3.76
C PHE A 17 1.46 -9.49 3.68
N GLU A 18 0.96 -10.30 4.61
CA GLU A 18 -0.47 -10.60 4.75
C GLU A 18 -1.28 -9.35 5.04
N GLU A 19 -0.79 -8.46 5.91
CA GLU A 19 -1.44 -7.18 6.17
C GLU A 19 -1.49 -6.29 4.91
N LEU A 20 -0.42 -6.25 4.13
CA LEU A 20 -0.40 -5.53 2.85
C LEU A 20 -1.44 -6.11 1.88
N LYS A 21 -1.51 -7.44 1.74
CA LYS A 21 -2.52 -8.11 0.90
C LYS A 21 -3.92 -7.76 1.37
N ARG A 22 -4.19 -7.82 2.68
CA ARG A 22 -5.48 -7.45 3.27
C ARG A 22 -5.86 -6.01 2.92
N ARG A 23 -4.94 -5.06 3.07
CA ARG A 23 -5.19 -3.64 2.74
C ARG A 23 -5.48 -3.44 1.26
N LEU A 24 -4.70 -4.05 0.37
CA LEU A 24 -4.90 -3.95 -1.08
C LEU A 24 -6.23 -4.56 -1.52
N LEU A 25 -6.60 -5.71 -0.96
CA LEU A 25 -7.87 -6.37 -1.27
C LEU A 25 -9.06 -5.64 -0.63
N SER A 26 -8.90 -5.05 0.56
CA SER A 26 -9.93 -4.23 1.21
C SER A 26 -10.10 -2.86 0.57
N ALA A 27 -9.06 -2.33 -0.09
CA ALA A 27 -9.11 -1.14 -0.92
C ALA A 27 -9.78 -1.42 -2.26
N LEU A 28 -10.71 -2.38 -2.29
CA LEU A 28 -11.58 -2.59 -3.43
C LEU A 28 -12.28 -1.25 -3.68
N ILE A 29 -12.08 -0.76 -4.90
CA ILE A 29 -12.81 0.34 -5.51
C ILE A 29 -12.43 1.72 -4.93
N LEU A 30 -11.28 2.23 -5.38
CA LEU A 30 -11.19 3.62 -5.85
C LEU A 30 -12.32 3.82 -6.87
N THR A 31 -13.52 4.02 -6.35
CA THR A 31 -14.71 4.26 -7.15
C THR A 31 -14.40 5.56 -7.87
N LEU A 32 -14.39 5.52 -9.21
CA LEU A 32 -14.30 6.74 -10.01
C LEU A 32 -15.37 7.67 -9.46
N PRO A 33 -15.01 8.82 -8.86
CA PRO A 33 -16.03 9.73 -8.39
C PRO A 33 -16.86 10.14 -9.61
N SER A 34 -18.10 9.69 -9.68
CA SER A 34 -19.01 10.08 -10.74
C SER A 34 -19.37 11.53 -10.49
N GLY A 35 -18.70 12.47 -11.15
CA GLY A 35 -19.06 13.86 -10.98
C GLY A 35 -18.20 14.81 -11.79
N SER A 36 -18.87 15.76 -12.43
CA SER A 36 -18.32 16.99 -13.02
C SER A 36 -17.67 17.94 -11.99
N GLY A 37 -17.36 17.46 -10.78
CA GLY A 37 -16.74 18.21 -9.70
C GLY A 37 -15.24 17.91 -9.65
N GLY A 38 -14.42 18.96 -9.52
CA GLY A 38 -12.97 18.85 -9.51
C GLY A 38 -12.43 17.85 -8.49
N PHE A 39 -11.23 17.33 -8.73
CA PHE A 39 -10.57 16.35 -7.87
C PHE A 39 -9.83 17.03 -6.73
N GLN A 40 -9.98 16.51 -5.51
CA GLN A 40 -9.17 16.90 -4.35
C GLN A 40 -8.03 15.90 -4.16
N ILE A 41 -6.79 16.35 -4.34
CA ILE A 41 -5.59 15.53 -4.14
C ILE A 41 -5.11 15.73 -2.70
N TYR A 42 -5.00 14.63 -1.94
CA TYR A 42 -4.35 14.61 -0.64
C TYR A 42 -2.98 13.96 -0.79
N SER A 43 -1.94 14.65 -0.33
CA SER A 43 -0.57 14.14 -0.30
C SER A 43 -0.10 14.13 1.14
N ASP A 44 0.23 12.95 1.66
CA ASP A 44 0.93 12.84 2.93
C ASP A 44 2.44 12.84 2.65
N ALA A 45 3.12 13.86 3.18
CA ALA A 45 4.57 13.98 3.13
C ALA A 45 5.17 13.71 4.51
N SER A 46 4.60 12.76 5.26
CA SER A 46 5.20 12.31 6.51
C SER A 46 6.62 11.82 6.21
N LYS A 47 7.59 12.47 6.85
CA LYS A 47 8.96 11.95 6.90
C LYS A 47 9.03 10.92 8.02
N LYS A 48 9.73 9.83 7.74
CA LYS A 48 10.08 8.83 8.74
C LYS A 48 11.11 9.38 9.72
#